data_AF-A0A822FDJ4-F1
#
_entry.id   AF-A0A822FDJ4-F1
#
_cell.length_a   1.000
_cell.length_b   1.000
_cell.length_c   1.000
_cell.angle_alpha   90.00
_cell.angle_beta   90.00
_cell.angle_gamma   90.00
#
_symmetry.space_group_name_H-M   'P 1'
#
loop_
_entity.id
_entity.type
_entity.pdbx_description
1 polymer ?
#
loop_
_entity_poly.entity_id
_entity_poly.type
_entity_poly.pdbx_seq_one_letter_code
_entity_poly.pdbx_strand_id
1 'polypeptide(L)'
;MLLEIIFFTIAVSIYRPLSGAIVLADFQQQALLQHNYYRQLHCIDAMVLNSTISKIAQTYANYLAANNLFQHSGTSGLGENLWAIWSSGAIRSVN
;
A
#
# COMPACT_ATOMS: atom_id res chain seq x y z
N MET A 1 -6.55 0.21 25.28
CA MET A 1 -5.19 -0.29 25.03
C MET A 1 -5.21 -1.07 23.75
N LEU A 2 -4.36 -0.65 22.81
CA LEU A 2 -3.91 -1.38 21.62
C LEU A 2 -5.00 -1.76 20.60
N LEU A 3 -5.22 -0.88 19.62
CA LEU A 3 -4.72 -1.22 18.30
C LEU A 3 -4.50 0.06 17.49
N GLU A 4 -3.24 0.26 17.14
CA GLU A 4 -2.74 1.36 16.34
C GLU A 4 -3.35 1.32 14.93
N ILE A 5 -3.76 2.48 14.41
CA ILE A 5 -3.07 3.17 13.30
C ILE A 5 -3.09 2.36 12.00
N ILE A 6 -4.05 2.73 11.14
CA ILE A 6 -3.98 2.96 9.68
C ILE A 6 -3.43 1.74 8.89
N PHE A 7 -3.56 1.62 7.58
CA PHE A 7 -2.47 1.92 6.68
C PHE A 7 -2.84 1.51 5.26
N PHE A 8 -2.55 2.41 4.33
CA PHE A 8 -2.60 2.16 2.91
C PHE A 8 -1.43 1.25 2.56
N THR A 9 -1.68 0.00 2.15
CA THR A 9 -0.63 -0.89 1.66
C THR A 9 -0.01 -0.28 0.42
N ILE A 10 1.25 0.11 0.53
CA ILE A 10 2.09 0.47 -0.60
C ILE A 10 2.91 -0.77 -0.95
N ALA A 11 2.62 -1.37 -2.10
CA ALA A 11 3.54 -2.27 -2.78
C ALA A 11 4.21 -1.47 -3.90
N VAL A 12 5.42 -0.96 -3.66
CA VAL A 12 6.30 -0.52 -4.76
C VAL A 12 7.67 -1.13 -4.57
N SER A 13 7.82 -2.29 -5.17
CA SER A 13 9.07 -2.69 -5.79
C SER A 13 8.73 -3.46 -7.06
N ILE A 14 9.02 -2.82 -8.20
CA ILE A 14 9.11 -3.43 -9.54
C ILE A 14 7.76 -3.68 -10.26
N TYR A 15 7.01 -2.63 -10.58
CA TYR A 15 6.08 -2.67 -11.71
C TYR A 15 6.79 -2.21 -12.98
N ARG A 16 7.50 -3.13 -13.64
CA ARG A 16 7.71 -3.01 -15.09
C ARG A 16 6.40 -3.42 -15.77
N PRO A 17 5.81 -2.61 -16.66
CA PRO A 17 4.56 -2.99 -17.32
C PRO A 17 4.83 -4.13 -18.31
N LEU A 18 4.64 -5.37 -17.86
CA LEU A 18 4.59 -6.55 -18.71
C LEU A 18 3.15 -6.76 -19.14
N SER A 19 2.77 -6.21 -20.29
CA SER A 19 1.65 -6.57 -21.21
C SER A 19 0.32 -7.16 -20.67
N GLY A 20 0.02 -6.98 -19.39
CA GLY A 20 -1.14 -7.51 -18.66
C GLY A 20 -1.22 -6.77 -17.33
N ALA A 21 -1.51 -5.48 -17.41
CA ALA A 21 -1.29 -4.51 -16.36
C ALA A 21 -2.15 -4.77 -15.12
N ILE A 22 -1.52 -4.94 -13.96
CA ILE A 22 -2.20 -4.67 -12.68
C ILE A 22 -2.55 -3.18 -12.71
N VAL A 23 -3.83 -2.87 -12.76
CA VAL A 23 -4.32 -1.50 -12.72
C VAL A 23 -4.18 -1.01 -11.28
N LEU A 24 -3.48 0.10 -11.07
CA LEU A 24 -3.27 0.66 -9.73
C LEU A 24 -4.59 0.85 -8.95
N ALA A 25 -5.66 1.20 -9.65
CA ALA A 25 -6.99 1.33 -9.06
C ALA A 25 -7.53 -0.01 -8.51
N ASP A 26 -7.34 -1.11 -9.24
CA ASP A 26 -7.77 -2.44 -8.79
C ASP A 26 -6.99 -2.87 -7.54
N PHE A 27 -5.67 -2.61 -7.52
CA PHE A 27 -4.84 -2.86 -6.35
C PHE A 27 -5.31 -2.06 -5.13
N GLN A 28 -5.56 -0.75 -5.29
CA GLN A 28 -6.07 0.10 -4.22
C GLN A 28 -7.42 -0.40 -3.68
N GLN A 29 -8.30 -0.84 -4.58
CA GLN A 29 -9.61 -1.38 -4.22
C GLN A 29 -9.49 -2.71 -3.47
N GLN A 30 -8.64 -3.63 -3.93
CA GLN A 30 -8.40 -4.91 -3.25
C GLN A 30 -7.78 -4.70 -1.86
N ALA A 31 -6.81 -3.80 -1.74
CA ALA A 31 -6.24 -3.42 -0.46
C ALA A 31 -7.33 -2.88 0.48
N LEU A 32 -8.20 -1.97 0.03
CA LEU A 32 -9.30 -1.45 0.84
C LEU A 32 -10.24 -2.56 1.34
N LEU A 33 -10.65 -3.46 0.44
CA LEU A 33 -11.54 -4.58 0.77
C LEU A 33 -10.92 -5.48 1.85
N GLN A 34 -9.64 -5.81 1.72
CA GLN A 34 -8.95 -6.66 2.68
C GLN A 34 -8.84 -6.00 4.07
N HIS A 35 -8.58 -4.69 4.12
CA HIS A 35 -8.57 -3.96 5.40
C HIS A 35 -9.96 -3.96 6.04
N ASN A 36 -10.99 -3.66 5.25
CA ASN A 36 -12.36 -3.60 5.75
C ASN A 36 -12.88 -4.96 6.23
N TYR A 37 -12.43 -6.06 5.60
CA TYR A 37 -12.71 -7.42 6.10
C TYR A 37 -12.21 -7.60 7.54
N TYR A 38 -10.95 -7.29 7.83
CA TYR A 38 -10.41 -7.42 9.18
C TYR A 38 -11.01 -6.41 10.16
N ARG A 39 -11.28 -5.17 9.73
CA ARG A 39 -11.97 -4.17 10.58
C ARG A 39 -13.35 -4.63 11.01
N GLN A 40 -14.09 -5.29 10.11
CA GLN A 40 -15.38 -5.90 10.45
C GLN A 40 -15.24 -6.99 11.51
N LEU A 41 -14.22 -7.87 11.42
CA LEU A 41 -13.96 -8.89 12.44
C LEU A 41 -13.65 -8.28 13.82
N HIS A 42 -13.08 -7.08 13.85
CA HIS A 42 -12.83 -6.32 15.07
C HIS A 42 -13.97 -5.37 15.48
N CYS A 43 -15.12 -5.43 14.81
CA CYS A 43 -16.28 -4.56 15.04
C CYS A 43 -15.97 -3.06 14.91
N ILE A 44 -15.08 -2.70 13.98
CA ILE A 44 -14.70 -1.32 13.68
C ILE A 44 -15.29 -0.89 12.32
N ASP A 45 -15.74 0.35 12.23
CA ASP A 45 -16.30 0.93 11.00
C ASP A 45 -15.37 0.80 9.79
N ALA A 46 -15.95 0.60 8.62
CA ALA A 46 -15.22 0.51 7.35
C ALA A 46 -14.54 1.85 6.98
N MET A 47 -13.37 1.75 6.34
CA MET A 47 -12.68 2.88 5.76
C MET A 47 -13.06 3.08 4.30
N VAL A 48 -12.76 4.26 3.76
CA VAL A 48 -12.91 4.63 2.36
C VAL A 48 -11.57 5.13 1.81
N LEU A 49 -11.39 5.02 0.49
CA LEU A 49 -10.22 5.60 -0.19
C LEU A 49 -10.27 7.13 -0.11
N ASN A 50 -9.11 7.75 0.12
CA ASN A 50 -8.94 9.20 0.05
C ASN A 50 -7.91 9.51 -1.04
N SER A 51 -8.33 10.20 -2.10
CA SER A 51 -7.49 10.47 -3.27
C SER A 51 -6.19 11.23 -2.94
N THR A 52 -6.24 12.15 -1.98
CA THR A 52 -5.06 12.90 -1.52
C THR A 52 -4.06 11.99 -0.83
N ILE A 53 -4.51 11.16 0.11
CA ILE A 53 -3.64 10.22 0.84
C ILE A 53 -3.09 9.15 -0.12
N SER A 54 -3.91 8.63 -1.04
CA SER A 54 -3.46 7.68 -2.07
C SER A 54 -2.35 8.27 -2.94
N LYS A 55 -2.45 9.57 -3.29
CA LYS A 55 -1.41 10.26 -4.06
C LYS A 55 -0.12 10.42 -3.26
N ILE A 56 -0.20 10.82 -1.99
CA ILE A 56 0.96 10.92 -1.09
C ILE A 56 1.65 9.56 -0.97
N ALA A 57 0.87 8.51 -0.73
CA ALA A 57 1.34 7.14 -0.64
C ALA A 57 2.08 6.72 -1.92
N GLN A 58 1.47 6.91 -3.11
CA GLN A 58 2.10 6.55 -4.38
C GLN A 58 3.39 7.35 -4.64
N THR A 59 3.41 8.64 -4.31
CA THR A 59 4.62 9.46 -4.46
C THR A 59 5.75 8.96 -3.56
N TYR A 60 5.44 8.64 -2.30
CA TYR A 60 6.45 8.12 -1.37
C TYR A 60 6.96 6.75 -1.77
N ALA A 61 6.07 5.89 -2.25
CA ALA A 61 6.40 4.59 -2.79
C ALA A 61 7.42 4.66 -3.94
N ASN A 62 7.18 5.58 -4.88
CA ASN A 62 8.08 5.83 -6.00
C ASN A 62 9.44 6.35 -5.50
N TYR A 63 9.45 7.20 -4.47
CA TYR A 63 10.69 7.68 -3.84
C TYR A 63 11.48 6.54 -3.20
N LEU A 64 10.84 5.67 -2.40
CA LEU A 64 11.49 4.51 -1.78
C LEU A 64 12.12 3.60 -2.83
N ALA A 65 11.39 3.27 -3.89
CA ALA A 65 11.89 2.41 -4.96
C ALA A 65 13.03 3.05 -5.76
N ALA A 66 12.96 4.34 -6.05
CA ALA A 66 14.02 5.05 -6.78
C ALA A 66 15.32 5.17 -5.98
N ASN A 67 15.23 5.20 -4.65
CA ASN A 67 16.38 5.37 -3.76
C ASN A 67 16.84 4.07 -3.09
N ASN A 68 16.18 2.94 -3.39
CA ASN A 68 16.41 1.65 -2.73
C ASN A 68 16.32 1.76 -1.19
N LEU A 69 15.28 2.43 -0.70
CA LEU A 69 15.01 2.66 0.71
C LEU A 69 13.80 1.85 1.19
N PHE A 70 13.78 1.55 2.48
CA PHE A 70 12.62 0.97 3.17
C PHE A 70 12.51 1.58 4.57
N GLN A 71 11.96 2.79 4.63
CA GLN A 71 11.87 3.57 5.87
C GLN A 71 10.61 4.43 5.86
N HIS A 72 10.13 4.81 7.03
CA HIS A 72 8.96 5.66 7.15
C HIS A 72 9.19 7.09 6.66
N SER A 73 8.16 7.73 6.09
CA SER A 73 8.24 9.12 5.61
C SER A 73 8.38 10.13 6.74
N GLY A 74 7.93 9.78 7.95
CA GLY A 74 7.84 10.72 9.07
C GLY A 74 6.74 11.78 8.88
N THR A 75 5.82 11.58 7.95
CA THR A 75 4.70 12.51 7.72
C THR A 75 3.82 12.61 8.97
N SER A 76 3.72 13.80 9.54
CA SER A 76 2.94 14.01 10.75
C SER A 76 1.43 13.95 10.48
N GLY A 77 0.67 13.42 11.44
CA GLY A 77 -0.79 13.36 11.38
C GLY A 77 -1.36 12.26 10.48
N LEU A 78 -0.52 11.46 9.81
CA LEU A 78 -0.93 10.29 9.04
C LEU A 78 -0.21 9.04 9.57
N GLY A 79 -0.91 7.91 9.53
CA GLY A 79 -0.23 6.62 9.61
C GLY A 79 0.22 6.17 8.22
N GLU A 80 1.42 5.59 8.14
CA GLU A 80 1.99 4.85 7.00
C GLU A 80 2.48 3.40 7.29
N ASN A 81 1.99 2.38 6.56
CA ASN A 81 2.57 1.03 6.55
C ASN A 81 3.40 0.92 5.29
N LEU A 82 4.51 0.21 5.42
CA LEU A 82 5.36 -0.11 4.30
C LEU A 82 5.43 -1.62 4.15
N TRP A 83 5.35 -2.06 2.90
CA TRP A 83 5.61 -3.43 2.53
C TRP A 83 6.46 -3.45 1.27
N ALA A 84 7.48 -4.29 1.26
CA ALA A 84 8.34 -4.47 0.10
C ALA A 84 8.66 -5.95 -0.04
N ILE A 85 8.82 -6.36 -1.29
CA ILE A 85 9.24 -7.70 -1.68
C ILE A 85 10.47 -7.58 -2.56
N TRP A 86 11.41 -8.50 -2.36
CA TRP A 86 12.59 -8.66 -3.18
C TRP A 86 12.61 -10.06 -3.74
N SER A 87 12.94 -10.17 -5.03
CA SER A 87 13.07 -11.43 -5.73
C SER A 87 14.20 -11.32 -6.75
N SER A 88 15.01 -12.37 -6.86
CA SER A 88 16.02 -12.49 -7.92
C SER A 88 15.41 -12.86 -9.28
N GLY A 89 14.16 -13.31 -9.30
CA GLY A 89 13.36 -13.58 -10.50
C GLY A 89 12.19 -12.61 -10.67
N ALA A 90 11.60 -12.56 -11.86
CA ALA A 90 10.45 -11.70 -12.14
C ALA A 90 9.25 -12.04 -11.23
N ILE A 91 8.71 -11.03 -10.53
CA ILE A 91 7.49 -11.16 -9.74
C ILE A 91 6.31 -11.23 -10.73
N ARG A 92 5.59 -12.35 -10.73
CA ARG A 92 4.51 -12.65 -11.69
C ARG A 92 3.12 -12.32 -11.18
N SER A 93 2.94 -12.26 -9.87
CA SER A 93 1.72 -11.78 -9.22
C SER A 93 2.08 -11.26 -7.84
N VAL A 94 1.28 -10.31 -7.37
CA VAL A 94 1.28 -9.83 -5.99
C VAL A 94 -0.16 -10.04 -5.54
N ASN A 95 -0.35 -10.86 -4.49
CA ASN A 95 -1.66 -11.18 -3.94
C ASN A 95 -2.14 -10.06 -3.00
#